data_AF-A0A3M7KZX7-F1
#
_entry.id   AF-A0A3M7KZX7-F1
#
_cell.length_a   1.000
_cell.length_b   1.000
_cell.length_c   1.000
_cell.angle_alpha   90.00
_cell.angle_beta   90.00
_cell.angle_gamma   90.00
#
_symmetry.space_group_name_H-M   'P 1'
#
loop_
_entity.id
_entity.type
_entity.pdbx_description
1 polymer ?
#
loop_
_entity_poly.entity_id
_entity_poly.type
_entity_poly.pdbx_seq_one_letter_code
_entity_poly.pdbx_strand_id
1 'polypeptide(L)'
;MEAMVHEYFQRVLTRADGDTASRILHPSVEHRDMVRDIGYQGVREVLEYVHQVKKSYPDLWVEATEFGPAEGGQAIFAAFEGLATEKTPLFKGIDLFRFNDDITRITEVEVYRSNWQGAKGHQERKKAVANGTVRSQSVQRQERALERGRAPSEVQRMVDHVKKYYNDFLTRGKEALASQLFDDDVVHKDLVWVRRDGKGSAWVGWRSAAALPPFPHRTPHKSPGIAWQDPAHPTVGVHGMQHYLHDLRTAFPDFTIEVPTENSRWGAGGASLAVHPGRRPLCAVTRSSLHIDQIATCDMNSLMVQYSGTATGLGEYHSHKPSHHVSAFSGINLVRFNHDRSKIVEIQVYRSAFAEDRLELGERELHGEGGFRELRLRRLV
;
A
#
# COMPACT_ATOMS: atom_id res chain seq x y z
N MET A 1 -6.42 -8.66 17.34
CA MET A 1 -6.48 -7.51 16.40
C MET A 1 -7.54 -7.73 15.31
N GLU A 2 -7.39 -8.70 14.41
CA GLU A 2 -8.30 -8.91 13.25
C GLU A 2 -9.80 -8.97 13.62
N ALA A 3 -10.19 -9.75 14.63
CA ALA A 3 -11.59 -9.85 15.05
C ALA A 3 -12.19 -8.49 15.45
N MET A 4 -11.40 -7.62 16.10
CA MET A 4 -11.82 -6.27 16.49
C MET A 4 -11.99 -5.36 15.27
N VAL A 5 -11.10 -5.49 14.29
CA VAL A 5 -11.20 -4.75 13.03
C VAL A 5 -12.39 -5.22 12.19
N HIS A 6 -12.69 -6.51 12.15
CA HIS A 6 -13.92 -7.03 11.55
C HIS A 6 -15.17 -6.42 12.20
N GLU A 7 -15.23 -6.38 13.54
CA GLU A 7 -16.33 -5.74 14.25
C GLU A 7 -16.43 -4.24 13.92
N TYR A 8 -15.29 -3.56 13.78
CA TYR A 8 -15.25 -2.16 13.36
C TYR A 8 -15.93 -1.95 11.99
N PHE A 9 -15.56 -2.72 10.96
CA PHE A 9 -16.18 -2.58 9.63
C PHE A 9 -17.68 -2.97 9.64
N GLN A 10 -18.01 -4.13 10.21
CA GLN A 10 -19.35 -4.69 10.11
C GLN A 10 -20.37 -4.05 11.04
N ARG A 11 -19.95 -3.61 12.23
CA ARG A 11 -20.87 -3.05 13.24
C ARG A 11 -20.72 -1.56 13.38
N VAL A 12 -19.51 -1.03 13.49
CA VAL A 12 -19.31 0.42 13.64
C VAL A 12 -19.59 1.12 12.32
N LEU A 13 -18.80 0.88 11.26
CA LEU A 13 -18.96 1.62 9.99
C LEU A 13 -20.26 1.27 9.25
N THR A 14 -20.61 -0.01 9.15
CA THR A 14 -21.77 -0.44 8.37
C THR A 14 -23.10 -0.27 9.10
N ARG A 15 -23.15 -0.50 10.42
CA ARG A 15 -24.40 -0.48 11.21
C ARG A 15 -24.54 0.70 12.16
N ALA A 16 -23.50 1.52 12.32
CA ALA A 16 -23.46 2.61 13.30
C ALA A 16 -23.78 2.13 14.74
N ASP A 17 -23.28 0.95 15.10
CA ASP A 17 -23.48 0.34 16.42
C ASP A 17 -22.60 1.02 17.49
N GLY A 18 -23.23 1.85 18.32
CA GLY A 18 -22.59 2.59 19.40
C GLY A 18 -22.09 1.72 20.56
N ASP A 19 -22.73 0.59 20.83
CA ASP A 19 -22.33 -0.34 21.90
C ASP A 19 -21.04 -1.05 21.49
N THR A 20 -20.98 -1.51 20.24
CA THR A 20 -19.75 -2.08 19.69
C THR A 20 -18.65 -1.03 19.65
N ALA A 21 -18.92 0.18 19.16
CA ALA A 21 -17.92 1.26 19.12
C ALA A 21 -17.33 1.57 20.49
N SER A 22 -18.16 1.69 21.53
CA SER A 22 -17.72 1.98 22.90
C SER A 22 -16.87 0.86 23.53
N ARG A 23 -17.09 -0.38 23.07
CA ARG A 23 -16.33 -1.55 23.50
C ARG A 23 -14.96 -1.64 22.81
N ILE A 24 -14.92 -1.48 21.49
CA ILE A 24 -13.71 -1.75 20.70
C ILE A 24 -12.82 -0.52 20.49
N LEU A 25 -13.37 0.69 20.55
CA LEU A 25 -12.59 1.92 20.41
C LEU A 25 -12.13 2.41 21.78
N HIS A 26 -10.90 2.93 21.83
CA HIS A 26 -10.39 3.63 23.00
C HIS A 26 -11.19 4.93 23.20
N PRO A 27 -11.44 5.38 24.45
CA PRO A 27 -12.16 6.63 24.70
C PRO A 27 -11.55 7.86 24.01
N SER A 28 -10.23 7.85 23.84
CA SER A 28 -9.46 8.90 23.14
C SER A 28 -9.05 8.51 21.72
N VAL A 29 -9.79 7.59 21.06
CA VAL A 29 -9.47 7.13 19.71
C VAL A 29 -9.29 8.30 18.74
N GLU A 30 -8.29 8.22 17.87
CA GLU A 30 -8.12 9.16 16.77
C GLU A 30 -8.53 8.48 15.46
N HIS A 31 -9.50 9.05 14.75
CA HIS A 31 -9.93 8.54 13.45
C HIS A 31 -9.64 9.59 12.37
N ARG A 32 -8.81 9.26 11.38
CA ARG A 32 -8.35 10.21 10.36
C ARG A 32 -8.67 9.72 8.95
N ASP A 33 -9.45 10.49 8.20
CA ASP A 33 -9.63 10.30 6.76
C ASP A 33 -8.49 11.01 6.02
N MET A 34 -7.47 10.24 5.64
CA MET A 34 -6.23 10.74 5.07
C MET A 34 -6.41 11.30 3.66
N VAL A 35 -7.54 10.99 3.01
CA VAL A 35 -7.89 11.54 1.68
C VAL A 35 -8.41 12.97 1.79
N ARG A 36 -9.21 13.24 2.82
CA ARG A 36 -9.82 14.55 3.03
C ARG A 36 -9.05 15.43 4.01
N ASP A 37 -8.06 14.87 4.69
CA ASP A 37 -7.33 15.49 5.80
C ASP A 37 -8.30 15.95 6.90
N ILE A 38 -9.22 15.05 7.29
CA ILE A 38 -10.22 15.29 8.34
C ILE A 38 -10.04 14.26 9.44
N GLY A 39 -10.03 14.72 10.69
CA GLY A 39 -9.92 13.87 11.88
C GLY A 39 -11.12 14.00 12.82
N TYR A 40 -11.39 12.94 13.59
CA TYR A 40 -12.35 12.89 14.69
C TYR A 40 -11.67 12.34 15.93
N GLN A 41 -11.96 12.93 17.09
CA GLN A 41 -11.34 12.55 18.35
C GLN A 41 -12.38 12.01 19.35
N GLY A 42 -12.10 10.80 19.84
CA GLY A 42 -12.94 10.06 20.77
C GLY A 42 -14.18 9.43 20.13
N VAL A 43 -14.75 8.47 20.85
CA VAL A 43 -15.85 7.61 20.34
C VAL A 43 -17.08 8.40 19.91
N ARG A 44 -17.40 9.49 20.63
CA ARG A 44 -18.56 10.33 20.33
C ARG A 44 -18.48 10.96 18.93
N GLU A 45 -17.36 11.60 18.60
CA GLU A 45 -17.20 12.28 17.31
C GLU A 45 -17.14 11.27 16.15
N VAL A 46 -16.50 10.12 16.37
CA VAL A 46 -16.49 9.02 15.40
C VAL A 46 -17.91 8.54 15.12
N LEU A 47 -18.73 8.31 16.14
CA LEU A 47 -20.13 7.89 15.96
C LEU A 47 -20.99 8.97 15.31
N GLU A 48 -20.82 10.24 15.67
CA GLU A 48 -21.51 11.37 15.02
C GLU A 48 -21.21 11.41 13.52
N TYR A 49 -19.93 11.26 13.15
CA TYR A 49 -19.51 11.14 11.76
C TYR A 49 -20.16 9.94 11.06
N VAL A 50 -20.08 8.75 11.65
CA VAL A 50 -20.65 7.53 11.06
C VAL A 50 -22.16 7.67 10.88
N HIS A 51 -22.89 8.21 11.86
CA HIS A 51 -24.33 8.47 11.74
C HIS A 51 -24.64 9.48 10.63
N GLN A 52 -23.84 10.54 10.46
CA GLN A 52 -24.01 11.50 9.38
C GLN A 52 -23.79 10.86 8.00
N VAL A 53 -22.79 9.98 7.88
CA VAL A 53 -22.54 9.21 6.66
C VAL A 53 -23.71 8.27 6.38
N LYS A 54 -24.18 7.49 7.36
CA LYS A 54 -25.34 6.59 7.20
C LYS A 54 -26.63 7.34 6.86
N LYS A 55 -26.83 8.55 7.39
CA LYS A 55 -27.97 9.40 7.00
C LYS A 55 -27.92 9.79 5.52
N SER A 56 -26.71 10.02 5.00
CA SER A 56 -26.49 10.37 3.59
C SER A 56 -26.50 9.15 2.67
N TYR A 57 -26.08 7.98 3.19
CA TYR A 57 -25.93 6.71 2.49
C TYR A 57 -26.48 5.57 3.37
N PRO A 58 -27.82 5.38 3.41
CA PRO A 58 -28.45 4.38 4.28
C PRO A 58 -28.00 2.95 3.98
N ASP A 59 -27.74 2.67 2.70
CA ASP A 59 -27.28 1.36 2.22
C ASP A 59 -25.75 1.21 2.26
N LEU A 60 -25.04 2.15 2.91
CA LEU A 60 -23.59 2.04 3.05
C LEU A 60 -23.23 0.73 3.72
N TRP A 61 -22.37 -0.02 3.03
CA TRP A 61 -21.74 -1.24 3.49
C TRP A 61 -20.25 -1.16 3.26
N VAL A 62 -19.46 -1.64 4.22
CA VAL A 62 -18.01 -1.73 4.12
C VAL A 62 -17.56 -3.04 4.76
N GLU A 63 -16.66 -3.77 4.09
CA GLU A 63 -16.12 -5.03 4.55
C GLU A 63 -14.61 -5.10 4.29
N ALA A 64 -13.88 -5.60 5.29
CA ALA A 64 -12.47 -5.92 5.14
C ALA A 64 -12.29 -7.17 4.27
N THR A 65 -11.38 -7.09 3.31
CA THR A 65 -11.09 -8.16 2.35
C THR A 65 -9.76 -8.84 2.61
N GLU A 66 -8.78 -8.13 3.17
CA GLU A 66 -7.46 -8.65 3.51
C GLU A 66 -6.90 -7.96 4.75
N PHE A 67 -6.05 -8.68 5.48
CA PHE A 67 -5.31 -8.16 6.62
C PHE A 67 -3.83 -8.46 6.48
N GLY A 68 -3.01 -7.60 7.08
CA GLY A 68 -1.61 -7.91 7.29
C GLY A 68 -1.00 -7.07 8.41
N PRO A 69 0.12 -7.54 8.98
CA PRO A 69 0.81 -6.79 10.02
C PRO A 69 1.36 -5.49 9.45
N ALA A 70 1.37 -4.47 10.29
CA ALA A 70 1.99 -3.19 10.00
C ALA A 70 2.76 -2.72 11.24
N GLU A 71 3.66 -1.76 11.04
CA GLU A 71 4.45 -1.14 12.10
C GLU A 71 5.25 -2.16 12.94
N GLY A 72 5.82 -3.18 12.28
CA GLY A 72 6.61 -4.23 12.94
C GLY A 72 5.77 -5.05 13.92
N GLY A 73 4.53 -5.34 13.55
CA GLY A 73 3.57 -6.16 14.30
C GLY A 73 2.70 -5.40 15.31
N GLN A 74 2.96 -4.12 15.53
CA GLN A 74 2.23 -3.30 16.53
C GLN A 74 0.90 -2.76 15.99
N ALA A 75 0.75 -2.73 14.67
CA ALA A 75 -0.44 -2.29 13.97
C ALA A 75 -0.93 -3.39 13.01
N ILE A 76 -2.15 -3.25 12.53
CA ILE A 76 -2.67 -4.07 11.45
C ILE A 76 -3.24 -3.16 10.38
N PHE A 77 -2.94 -3.44 9.11
CA PHE A 77 -3.71 -2.84 8.03
C PHE A 77 -4.85 -3.78 7.65
N ALA A 78 -5.95 -3.21 7.21
CA ALA A 78 -7.03 -3.95 6.55
C ALA A 78 -7.32 -3.31 5.20
N ALA A 79 -7.16 -4.08 4.13
CA ALA A 79 -7.75 -3.70 2.85
C ALA A 79 -9.27 -3.91 2.96
N PHE A 80 -10.04 -3.04 2.32
CA PHE A 80 -11.50 -3.13 2.37
C PHE A 80 -12.13 -2.74 1.03
N GLU A 81 -13.36 -3.21 0.87
CA GLU A 81 -14.28 -2.76 -0.17
C GLU A 81 -15.53 -2.18 0.48
N GLY A 82 -16.15 -1.23 -0.20
CA GLY A 82 -17.38 -0.64 0.26
C GLY A 82 -18.31 -0.22 -0.86
N LEU A 83 -19.59 -0.10 -0.54
CA LEU A 83 -20.66 0.27 -1.44
C LEU A 83 -21.51 1.36 -0.79
N ALA A 84 -21.69 2.52 -1.44
CA ALA A 84 -22.51 3.63 -0.90
C ALA A 84 -24.01 3.38 -1.04
N THR A 85 -24.35 2.88 -2.23
CA THR A 85 -25.69 2.69 -2.76
C THR A 85 -25.60 1.57 -3.78
N GLU A 86 -26.71 0.88 -4.06
CA GLU A 86 -26.77 -0.15 -5.09
C GLU A 86 -26.31 0.31 -6.50
N LYS A 87 -26.33 1.63 -6.75
CA LYS A 87 -26.03 2.24 -8.06
C LYS A 87 -24.64 2.84 -8.17
N THR A 88 -23.88 2.87 -7.08
CA THR A 88 -22.50 3.38 -7.07
C THR A 88 -21.52 2.24 -7.29
N PRO A 89 -20.42 2.45 -8.06
CA PRO A 89 -19.32 1.50 -8.07
C PRO A 89 -18.76 1.26 -6.67
N LEU A 90 -18.20 0.07 -6.45
CA LEU A 90 -17.45 -0.24 -5.24
C LEU A 90 -16.29 0.73 -5.08
N PHE A 91 -16.14 1.29 -3.89
CA PHE A 91 -14.91 1.97 -3.50
C PHE A 91 -14.05 1.01 -2.69
N LYS A 92 -12.74 1.26 -2.69
CA LYS A 92 -11.76 0.41 -2.01
C LYS A 92 -10.82 1.27 -1.21
N GLY A 93 -10.16 0.68 -0.23
CA GLY A 93 -9.16 1.37 0.56
C GLY A 93 -8.33 0.45 1.43
N ILE A 94 -7.46 1.08 2.21
CA ILE A 94 -6.77 0.50 3.35
C ILE A 94 -7.11 1.34 4.57
N ASP A 95 -7.44 0.68 5.66
CA ASP A 95 -7.40 1.29 6.98
C ASP A 95 -6.19 0.74 7.75
N LEU A 96 -5.42 1.63 8.38
CA LEU A 96 -4.36 1.28 9.32
C LEU A 96 -4.89 1.43 10.75
N PHE A 97 -4.90 0.34 11.50
CA PHE A 97 -5.39 0.29 12.88
C PHE A 97 -4.24 0.14 13.86
N ARG A 98 -4.24 0.98 14.88
CA ARG A 98 -3.34 0.87 16.03
C ARG A 98 -4.13 0.57 17.28
N PHE A 99 -3.48 -0.10 18.22
CA PHE A 99 -4.10 -0.59 19.44
C PHE A 99 -3.40 -0.01 20.67
N ASN A 100 -4.06 -0.12 21.82
CA ASN A 100 -3.39 0.09 23.09
C ASN A 100 -2.46 -1.09 23.41
N ASP A 101 -1.60 -0.93 24.42
CA ASP A 101 -0.52 -1.87 24.74
C ASP A 101 -1.00 -3.31 25.01
N ASP A 102 -2.20 -3.47 25.56
CA ASP A 102 -2.81 -4.78 25.85
C ASP A 102 -3.69 -5.32 24.71
N ILE A 103 -3.79 -4.60 23.59
CA ILE A 103 -4.50 -4.99 22.37
C ILE A 103 -6.01 -5.23 22.64
N THR A 104 -6.56 -4.56 23.65
CA THR A 104 -7.99 -4.66 23.97
C THR A 104 -8.84 -3.63 23.26
N ARG A 105 -8.25 -2.54 22.76
CA ARG A 105 -8.96 -1.45 22.07
C ARG A 105 -8.15 -0.84 20.92
N ILE A 106 -8.85 -0.32 19.93
CA ILE A 106 -8.30 0.49 18.84
C ILE A 106 -8.08 1.92 19.36
N THR A 107 -6.85 2.40 19.27
CA THR A 107 -6.44 3.76 19.66
C THR A 107 -6.38 4.71 18.48
N GLU A 108 -6.15 4.19 17.27
CA GLU A 108 -6.05 5.01 16.07
C GLU A 108 -6.54 4.27 14.83
N VAL A 109 -7.19 5.00 13.92
CA VAL A 109 -7.60 4.54 12.59
C VAL A 109 -7.18 5.59 11.56
N GLU A 110 -6.34 5.21 10.61
CA GLU A 110 -6.05 6.02 9.42
C GLU A 110 -6.70 5.39 8.19
N VAL A 111 -7.57 6.15 7.52
CA VAL A 111 -8.36 5.69 6.37
C VAL A 111 -7.77 6.24 5.08
N TYR A 112 -7.30 5.35 4.22
CA TYR A 112 -6.86 5.63 2.85
C TYR A 112 -7.83 4.98 1.88
N ARG A 113 -8.47 5.76 1.00
CA ARG A 113 -9.51 5.20 0.10
C ARG A 113 -9.54 5.85 -1.24
N SER A 114 -10.08 5.14 -2.23
CA SER A 114 -10.35 5.72 -3.52
C SER A 114 -11.47 6.75 -3.44
N ASN A 115 -11.36 7.80 -4.25
CA ASN A 115 -12.42 8.80 -4.37
C ASN A 115 -13.73 8.16 -4.84
N TRP A 116 -14.70 8.10 -3.92
CA TRP A 116 -16.06 7.68 -4.24
C TRP A 116 -16.93 8.92 -4.51
N GLN A 117 -17.15 9.23 -5.78
CA GLN A 117 -18.15 10.23 -6.11
C GLN A 117 -19.52 9.57 -5.89
N GLY A 118 -20.17 9.90 -4.77
CA GLY A 118 -21.49 9.35 -4.39
C GLY A 118 -22.59 9.62 -5.44
N ALA A 119 -23.85 9.40 -5.08
CA ALA A 119 -25.00 9.50 -6.00
C ALA A 119 -25.06 10.81 -6.83
N LYS A 120 -24.57 11.94 -6.29
CA LYS A 120 -24.41 13.21 -7.04
C LYS A 120 -23.47 13.10 -8.23
N GLY A 121 -22.29 12.50 -8.07
CA GLY A 121 -21.34 12.31 -9.17
C GLY A 121 -21.81 11.29 -10.21
N HIS A 122 -22.61 10.29 -9.79
CA HIS A 122 -23.29 9.41 -10.75
C HIS A 122 -24.33 10.18 -11.60
N GLN A 123 -25.10 11.10 -11.00
CA GLN A 123 -26.03 11.95 -11.75
C GLN A 123 -25.31 12.97 -12.64
N GLU A 124 -24.19 13.54 -12.20
CA GLU A 124 -23.35 14.44 -13.00
C GLU A 124 -22.73 13.71 -14.20
N ARG A 125 -22.27 12.45 -14.03
CA ARG A 125 -21.87 11.59 -15.16
C ARG A 125 -23.03 11.28 -16.10
N LYS A 126 -24.22 10.96 -15.57
CA LYS A 126 -25.42 10.75 -16.41
C LYS A 126 -25.82 12.02 -17.17
N LYS A 127 -25.74 13.20 -16.57
CA LYS A 127 -25.99 14.49 -17.26
C LYS A 127 -24.93 14.77 -18.33
N ALA A 128 -23.65 14.49 -18.04
CA ALA A 128 -22.58 14.63 -19.03
C ALA A 128 -22.73 13.66 -20.22
N VAL A 129 -23.21 12.44 -19.98
CA VAL A 129 -23.46 11.43 -21.03
C VAL A 129 -24.76 11.72 -21.79
N ALA A 130 -25.83 12.17 -21.11
CA ALA A 130 -27.12 12.49 -21.71
C ALA A 130 -27.10 13.76 -22.60
N ASN A 131 -26.19 14.70 -22.31
CA ASN A 131 -26.01 15.91 -23.13
C ASN A 131 -25.19 15.65 -24.42
N GLY A 132 -24.77 14.40 -24.67
CA GLY A 132 -24.07 13.98 -25.89
C GLY A 132 -25.02 13.33 -26.91
N THR A 133 -25.69 14.17 -27.70
CA THR A 133 -26.54 13.89 -28.87
C THR A 133 -26.13 12.64 -29.68
N VAL A 134 -27.14 11.83 -30.07
CA VAL A 134 -27.08 10.65 -30.96
C VAL A 134 -25.93 10.74 -31.98
N ARG A 135 -24.89 9.90 -31.79
CA ARG A 135 -23.56 10.07 -32.41
C ARG A 135 -23.38 9.24 -33.67
N SER A 136 -23.09 9.88 -34.79
CA SER A 136 -22.63 9.22 -36.02
C SER A 136 -21.17 8.78 -35.92
N GLN A 137 -20.81 7.72 -36.65
CA GLN A 137 -19.46 7.13 -36.65
C GLN A 137 -18.33 8.09 -37.08
N SER A 138 -18.67 9.18 -37.79
CA SER A 138 -17.70 10.21 -38.20
C SER A 138 -17.26 11.09 -37.03
N VAL A 139 -18.15 11.40 -36.07
CA VAL A 139 -17.82 12.18 -34.86
C VAL A 139 -16.95 11.38 -33.90
N GLN A 140 -17.16 10.07 -33.78
CA GLN A 140 -16.32 9.18 -32.97
C GLN A 140 -14.87 9.09 -33.50
N ARG A 141 -14.67 9.17 -34.83
CA ARG A 141 -13.31 9.18 -35.43
C ARG A 141 -12.59 10.52 -35.21
N GLN A 142 -13.30 11.66 -35.27
CA GLN A 142 -12.74 12.97 -34.98
C GLN A 142 -12.43 13.15 -33.49
N GLU A 143 -13.27 12.67 -32.57
CA GLU A 143 -12.99 12.70 -31.13
C GLU A 143 -11.78 11.82 -30.77
N ARG A 144 -11.62 10.63 -31.37
CA ARG A 144 -10.40 9.81 -31.17
C ARG A 144 -9.12 10.48 -31.68
N ALA A 145 -9.23 11.34 -32.69
CA ALA A 145 -8.11 12.15 -33.17
C ALA A 145 -7.82 13.36 -32.24
N LEU A 146 -8.87 13.96 -31.66
CA LEU A 146 -8.74 15.05 -30.68
C LEU A 146 -8.27 14.56 -29.29
N GLU A 147 -8.70 13.38 -28.83
CA GLU A 147 -8.22 12.76 -27.58
C GLU A 147 -6.74 12.37 -27.67
N ARG A 148 -6.26 11.97 -28.86
CA ARG A 148 -4.84 11.72 -29.12
C ARG A 148 -3.96 12.98 -29.12
N GLY A 149 -4.57 14.16 -29.23
CA GLY A 149 -3.89 15.46 -29.17
C GLY A 149 -4.07 16.20 -27.84
N ARG A 150 -4.83 15.64 -26.88
CA ARG A 150 -5.09 16.28 -25.59
C ARG A 150 -3.98 15.88 -24.62
N ALA A 151 -3.32 16.86 -24.01
CA ALA A 151 -2.37 16.60 -22.94
C ALA A 151 -3.03 15.71 -21.88
N PRO A 152 -2.35 14.67 -21.37
CA PRO A 152 -2.91 13.81 -20.32
C PRO A 152 -3.36 14.66 -19.14
N SER A 153 -4.49 14.30 -18.52
CA SER A 153 -4.87 14.92 -17.25
C SER A 153 -3.74 14.71 -16.23
N GLU A 154 -3.63 15.61 -15.25
CA GLU A 154 -2.62 15.51 -14.18
C GLU A 154 -2.66 14.13 -13.48
N VAL A 155 -3.86 13.59 -13.27
CA VAL A 155 -4.07 12.23 -12.73
C VAL A 155 -3.52 11.15 -13.69
N GLN A 156 -3.75 11.28 -14.99
CA GLN A 156 -3.22 10.32 -15.96
C GLN A 156 -1.69 10.35 -15.99
N ARG A 157 -1.06 11.54 -15.85
CA ARG A 157 0.40 11.64 -15.72
C ARG A 157 0.92 10.89 -14.49
N MET A 158 0.27 11.05 -13.34
CA MET A 158 0.63 10.30 -12.12
C MET A 158 0.50 8.79 -12.35
N VAL A 159 -0.60 8.34 -12.98
CA VAL A 159 -0.81 6.92 -13.30
C VAL A 159 0.29 6.41 -14.23
N ASP A 160 0.61 7.14 -15.30
CA ASP A 160 1.66 6.77 -16.25
C ASP A 160 3.04 6.71 -15.56
N HIS A 161 3.29 7.61 -14.60
CA HIS A 161 4.52 7.64 -13.79
C HIS A 161 4.62 6.41 -12.88
N VAL A 162 3.53 6.02 -12.22
CA VAL A 162 3.44 4.78 -11.44
C VAL A 162 3.61 3.54 -12.33
N LYS A 163 2.99 3.53 -13.52
CA LYS A 163 3.18 2.43 -14.48
C LYS A 163 4.64 2.32 -14.92
N LYS A 164 5.35 3.44 -15.07
CA LYS A 164 6.79 3.47 -15.37
C LYS A 164 7.63 2.97 -14.19
N TYR A 165 7.26 3.30 -12.96
CA TYR A 165 7.87 2.72 -11.76
C TYR A 165 7.78 1.18 -11.75
N TYR A 166 6.58 0.62 -11.90
CA TYR A 166 6.43 -0.84 -11.88
C TYR A 166 7.03 -1.54 -13.11
N ASN A 167 6.70 -1.10 -14.32
CA ASN A 167 7.10 -1.81 -15.55
C ASN A 167 8.57 -1.59 -15.92
N ASP A 168 9.04 -0.35 -15.87
CA ASP A 168 10.34 0.00 -16.41
C ASP A 168 11.44 -0.05 -15.34
N PHE A 169 11.18 0.54 -14.17
CA PHE A 169 12.18 0.56 -13.09
C PHE A 169 12.27 -0.80 -12.41
N LEU A 170 11.18 -1.32 -11.82
CA LEU A 170 11.20 -2.59 -11.09
C LEU A 170 11.35 -3.82 -12.01
N THR A 171 10.41 -4.04 -12.94
CA THR A 171 10.41 -5.25 -13.78
C THR A 171 11.58 -5.30 -14.76
N ARG A 172 11.83 -4.22 -15.51
CA ARG A 172 12.89 -4.19 -16.54
C ARG A 172 14.26 -3.77 -16.00
N GLY A 173 14.37 -3.41 -14.73
CA GLY A 173 15.64 -3.06 -14.10
C GLY A 173 16.29 -1.80 -14.68
N LYS A 174 15.52 -0.85 -15.22
CA LYS A 174 16.07 0.39 -15.81
C LYS A 174 16.46 1.38 -14.71
N GLU A 175 17.56 1.10 -14.03
CA GLU A 175 18.09 1.87 -12.90
C GLU A 175 18.29 3.37 -13.21
N ALA A 176 18.66 3.70 -14.45
CA ALA A 176 18.84 5.07 -14.92
C ALA A 176 17.56 5.93 -14.88
N LEU A 177 16.39 5.31 -14.69
CA LEU A 177 15.12 6.04 -14.51
C LEU A 177 14.93 6.58 -13.10
N ALA A 178 15.76 6.18 -12.11
CA ALA A 178 15.56 6.56 -10.72
C ALA A 178 15.47 8.09 -10.55
N SER A 179 16.44 8.84 -11.08
CA SER A 179 16.45 10.31 -11.02
C SER A 179 15.31 10.96 -11.81
N GLN A 180 14.67 10.25 -12.74
CA GLN A 180 13.50 10.73 -13.46
C GLN A 180 12.21 10.48 -12.69
N LEU A 181 12.12 9.36 -11.97
CA LEU A 181 10.91 8.93 -11.29
C LEU A 181 10.76 9.53 -9.90
N PHE A 182 11.86 9.61 -9.16
CA PHE A 182 11.86 9.92 -7.75
C PHE A 182 12.39 11.32 -7.46
N ASP A 183 11.86 11.89 -6.39
CA ASP A 183 12.43 13.07 -5.75
C ASP A 183 13.77 12.71 -5.09
N ASP A 184 14.67 13.68 -4.92
CA ASP A 184 16.04 13.43 -4.44
C ASP A 184 16.04 12.77 -3.06
N ASP A 185 15.04 13.09 -2.24
CA ASP A 185 14.87 12.58 -0.89
C ASP A 185 13.66 11.63 -0.74
N VAL A 186 13.30 10.93 -1.83
CA VAL A 186 12.22 9.93 -1.83
C VAL A 186 12.37 8.93 -0.66
N VAL A 187 11.24 8.49 -0.09
CA VAL A 187 11.25 7.46 0.95
C VAL A 187 10.39 6.27 0.55
N HIS A 188 10.96 5.06 0.56
CA HIS A 188 10.24 3.81 0.32
C HIS A 188 10.24 2.94 1.58
N LYS A 189 9.05 2.54 2.02
CA LYS A 189 8.79 1.84 3.29
C LYS A 189 8.01 0.56 3.07
N ASP A 190 8.53 -0.57 3.53
CA ASP A 190 7.72 -1.78 3.73
C ASP A 190 7.19 -1.79 5.16
N LEU A 191 5.89 -1.52 5.31
CA LEU A 191 5.28 -1.31 6.62
C LEU A 191 5.11 -2.61 7.42
N VAL A 192 5.34 -3.78 6.82
CA VAL A 192 5.50 -5.02 7.58
C VAL A 192 6.66 -4.89 8.59
N TRP A 193 7.72 -4.17 8.23
CA TRP A 193 9.00 -4.17 8.96
C TRP A 193 9.32 -2.89 9.73
N VAL A 194 8.84 -1.73 9.25
CA VAL A 194 9.08 -0.43 9.89
C VAL A 194 8.42 -0.42 11.26
N ARG A 195 9.06 0.07 12.33
CA ARG A 195 8.40 0.33 13.62
C ARG A 195 8.13 1.82 13.80
N ARG A 196 7.07 2.16 14.53
CA ARG A 196 6.86 3.54 15.01
C ARG A 196 7.83 3.78 16.17
N ASP A 197 8.77 4.69 16.01
CA ASP A 197 9.50 5.21 17.15
C ASP A 197 8.49 5.98 18.02
N GLY A 198 8.48 5.72 19.33
CA GLY A 198 7.47 6.20 20.29
C GLY A 198 7.35 7.72 20.47
N LYS A 199 7.77 8.53 19.49
CA LYS A 199 7.51 9.97 19.38
C LYS A 199 6.34 10.16 18.44
N GLY A 200 5.14 10.24 19.01
CA GLY A 200 3.90 10.44 18.27
C GLY A 200 4.03 11.52 17.19
N SER A 201 3.71 11.17 15.95
CA SER A 201 3.31 12.08 14.85
C SER A 201 4.25 13.24 14.51
N ALA A 202 5.46 13.26 15.07
CA ALA A 202 6.51 14.21 14.80
C ALA A 202 7.68 13.45 14.16
N TRP A 203 7.62 13.35 12.83
CA TRP A 203 8.77 12.96 12.01
C TRP A 203 9.95 13.89 12.34
N VAL A 204 10.86 13.44 13.19
CA VAL A 204 12.10 14.18 13.44
C VAL A 204 12.97 14.02 12.21
N GLY A 205 13.18 15.13 11.48
CA GLY A 205 14.54 15.38 11.02
C GLY A 205 14.78 15.99 9.64
N TRP A 206 13.78 16.51 8.94
CA TRP A 206 14.03 17.48 7.84
C TRP A 206 14.24 18.91 8.37
N ARG A 207 15.05 19.05 9.42
CA ARG A 207 15.72 20.34 9.67
C ARG A 207 17.09 20.27 9.03
N SER A 208 17.14 20.70 7.77
CA SER A 208 18.35 21.02 7.02
C SER A 208 19.40 19.91 6.96
N ALA A 209 19.52 19.28 5.79
CA ALA A 209 20.72 18.56 5.34
C ALA A 209 22.01 19.43 5.32
N ALA A 210 21.99 20.63 5.90
CA ALA A 210 23.13 21.55 6.02
C ALA A 210 23.87 21.47 7.37
N ALA A 211 23.45 20.64 8.34
CA ALA A 211 24.05 20.66 9.68
C ALA A 211 24.25 19.29 10.36
N LEU A 212 24.29 18.17 9.62
CA LEU A 212 24.90 16.95 10.15
C LEU A 212 26.40 16.98 9.82
N PRO A 213 27.31 16.77 10.80
CA PRO A 213 28.70 16.54 10.48
C PRO A 213 28.79 15.32 9.55
N PRO A 214 29.73 15.30 8.58
CA PRO A 214 29.83 14.20 7.63
C PRO A 214 29.88 12.88 8.41
N PHE A 215 28.93 11.99 8.15
CA PHE A 215 29.00 10.62 8.64
C PHE A 215 30.38 10.09 8.29
N PRO A 216 31.16 9.58 9.26
CA PRO A 216 32.49 9.07 8.96
C PRO A 216 32.31 7.92 7.96
N HIS A 217 32.99 8.04 6.82
CA HIS A 217 33.19 6.96 5.87
C HIS A 217 33.77 5.74 6.61
N ARG A 218 32.91 4.90 7.18
CA ARG A 218 33.28 3.54 7.52
C ARG A 218 33.24 2.76 6.23
N THR A 219 34.43 2.57 5.67
CA THR A 219 34.72 1.54 4.68
C THR A 219 33.96 0.26 5.04
N PRO A 220 33.22 -0.36 4.09
CA PRO A 220 32.58 -1.63 4.34
C PRO A 220 33.68 -2.63 4.68
N HIS A 221 33.64 -3.19 5.89
CA HIS A 221 34.50 -4.31 6.22
C HIS A 221 34.18 -5.43 5.23
N LYS A 222 35.23 -5.85 4.52
CA LYS A 222 35.25 -6.97 3.58
C LYS A 222 34.89 -8.26 4.34
N SER A 223 33.61 -8.60 4.34
CA SER A 223 33.14 -9.97 4.41
C SER A 223 32.40 -10.23 3.10
N PRO A 224 32.68 -11.30 2.34
CA PRO A 224 32.04 -11.59 1.06
C PRO A 224 30.60 -12.11 1.20
N GLY A 225 29.93 -11.81 2.32
CA GLY A 225 28.51 -12.07 2.53
C GLY A 225 27.72 -10.82 2.19
N ILE A 226 26.65 -10.98 1.41
CA ILE A 226 25.80 -9.89 0.94
C ILE A 226 25.30 -9.09 2.16
N ALA A 227 25.75 -7.83 2.27
CA ALA A 227 25.33 -6.92 3.34
C ALA A 227 23.96 -6.33 2.98
N TRP A 228 22.91 -7.13 3.15
CA TRP A 228 21.54 -6.69 2.94
C TRP A 228 21.17 -5.56 3.91
N GLN A 229 20.50 -4.52 3.41
CA GLN A 229 19.93 -3.47 4.25
C GLN A 229 18.92 -4.09 5.22
N ASP A 230 18.91 -3.59 6.47
CA ASP A 230 17.90 -4.00 7.46
C ASP A 230 16.51 -3.57 6.95
N PRO A 231 15.58 -4.52 6.72
CA PRO A 231 14.26 -4.23 6.13
C PRO A 231 13.40 -3.29 6.99
N ALA A 232 13.76 -3.10 8.27
CA ALA A 232 13.13 -2.12 9.15
C ALA A 232 13.51 -0.66 8.83
N HIS A 233 14.60 -0.45 8.10
CA HIS A 233 15.04 0.89 7.70
C HIS A 233 14.42 1.25 6.36
N PRO A 234 13.87 2.48 6.22
CA PRO A 234 13.35 2.94 4.96
C PRO A 234 14.48 3.08 3.93
N THR A 235 14.18 2.77 2.68
CA THR A 235 15.03 3.14 1.55
C THR A 235 14.88 4.63 1.29
N VAL A 236 15.99 5.38 1.30
CA VAL A 236 15.97 6.85 1.16
C VAL A 236 16.79 7.32 -0.03
N GLY A 237 16.21 8.24 -0.77
CA GLY A 237 16.79 8.95 -1.89
C GLY A 237 16.97 8.12 -3.15
N VAL A 238 17.32 8.80 -4.24
CA VAL A 238 17.49 8.19 -5.57
C VAL A 238 18.49 7.04 -5.55
N HIS A 239 19.65 7.24 -4.91
CA HIS A 239 20.68 6.20 -4.79
C HIS A 239 20.19 5.02 -3.94
N GLY A 240 19.45 5.27 -2.85
CA GLY A 240 18.83 4.20 -2.07
C GLY A 240 17.89 3.35 -2.92
N MET A 241 17.04 3.98 -3.75
CA MET A 241 16.13 3.26 -4.65
C MET A 241 16.87 2.40 -5.69
N GLN A 242 18.03 2.86 -6.17
CA GLN A 242 18.88 2.08 -7.08
C GLN A 242 19.45 0.84 -6.40
N HIS A 243 19.97 0.98 -5.17
CA HIS A 243 20.42 -0.15 -4.36
C HIS A 243 19.28 -1.13 -4.07
N TYR A 244 18.10 -0.62 -3.70
CA TYR A 244 16.91 -1.44 -3.51
C TYR A 244 16.55 -2.26 -4.75
N LEU A 245 16.60 -1.67 -5.94
CA LEU A 245 16.38 -2.38 -7.19
C LEU A 245 17.45 -3.46 -7.43
N HIS A 246 18.72 -3.14 -7.19
CA HIS A 246 19.82 -4.10 -7.33
C HIS A 246 19.63 -5.31 -6.40
N ASP A 247 19.30 -5.04 -5.14
CA ASP A 247 19.04 -6.03 -4.10
C ASP A 247 17.85 -6.92 -4.50
N LEU A 248 16.74 -6.31 -4.90
CA LEU A 248 15.53 -7.02 -5.33
C LEU A 248 15.80 -7.95 -6.52
N ARG A 249 16.59 -7.51 -7.50
CA ARG A 249 16.91 -8.32 -8.69
C ARG A 249 17.96 -9.40 -8.43
N THR A 250 18.87 -9.15 -7.49
CA THR A 250 19.79 -10.18 -7.00
C THR A 250 19.00 -11.26 -6.28
N ALA A 251 18.02 -10.86 -5.46
CA ALA A 251 17.19 -11.77 -4.71
C ALA A 251 16.19 -12.55 -5.59
N PHE A 252 15.59 -11.87 -6.55
CA PHE A 252 14.56 -12.39 -7.45
C PHE A 252 14.94 -12.10 -8.91
N PRO A 253 15.83 -12.91 -9.52
CA PRO A 253 16.29 -12.67 -10.90
C PRO A 253 15.15 -12.69 -11.93
N ASP A 254 14.12 -13.51 -11.66
CA ASP A 254 12.91 -13.65 -12.47
C ASP A 254 11.76 -12.73 -11.98
N PHE A 255 12.06 -11.63 -11.26
CA PHE A 255 11.02 -10.73 -10.75
C PHE A 255 10.23 -10.06 -11.88
N THR A 256 8.92 -10.28 -11.90
CA THR A 256 8.03 -9.67 -12.89
C THR A 256 6.83 -9.00 -12.25
N ILE A 257 6.48 -7.83 -12.79
CA ILE A 257 5.25 -7.13 -12.46
C ILE A 257 4.40 -6.99 -13.71
N GLU A 258 3.19 -7.53 -13.66
CA GLU A 258 2.16 -7.37 -14.68
C GLU A 258 1.28 -6.17 -14.32
N VAL A 259 1.27 -5.18 -15.20
CA VAL A 259 0.47 -3.96 -15.05
C VAL A 259 -0.62 -3.95 -16.12
N PRO A 260 -1.89 -3.71 -15.77
CA PRO A 260 -2.98 -3.75 -16.74
C PRO A 260 -2.74 -2.73 -17.86
N THR A 261 -2.84 -3.24 -19.10
CA THR A 261 -2.55 -2.50 -20.33
C THR A 261 -3.65 -1.51 -20.72
N GLU A 262 -4.84 -1.63 -20.15
CA GLU A 262 -5.97 -0.73 -20.41
C GLU A 262 -6.21 0.24 -19.24
N ASN A 263 -6.66 1.46 -19.57
CA ASN A 263 -7.27 2.37 -18.60
C ASN A 263 -8.55 1.68 -18.10
N SER A 264 -8.45 0.91 -17.02
CA SER A 264 -9.56 0.28 -16.33
C SER A 264 -10.50 1.36 -15.78
N ARG A 265 -11.34 1.87 -16.68
CA ARG A 265 -12.58 2.55 -16.35
C ARG A 265 -13.38 1.61 -15.46
N TRP A 266 -13.81 2.15 -14.33
CA TRP A 266 -14.82 1.60 -13.42
C TRP A 266 -15.76 0.58 -14.08
N GLY A 267 -15.65 -0.69 -13.66
CA GLY A 267 -16.63 -1.73 -13.95
C GLY A 267 -16.03 -3.07 -14.36
N ALA A 268 -16.63 -4.13 -13.80
CA ALA A 268 -16.37 -5.55 -14.01
C ALA A 268 -15.18 -6.14 -13.23
N GLY A 269 -15.52 -7.05 -12.31
CA GLY A 269 -14.58 -7.75 -11.45
C GLY A 269 -13.52 -8.54 -12.23
N GLY A 270 -12.29 -8.48 -11.73
CA GLY A 270 -11.22 -9.36 -12.14
C GLY A 270 -11.45 -10.75 -11.59
N ALA A 271 -11.51 -11.73 -12.49
CA ALA A 271 -11.56 -13.14 -12.14
C ALA A 271 -10.29 -13.54 -11.38
N SER A 272 -10.48 -14.23 -10.25
CA SER A 272 -9.41 -14.94 -9.54
C SER A 272 -8.78 -15.96 -10.49
N LEU A 273 -7.47 -15.84 -10.74
CA LEU A 273 -6.71 -16.81 -11.51
C LEU A 273 -6.60 -18.10 -10.71
N ALA A 274 -7.36 -19.11 -11.14
CA ALA A 274 -7.22 -20.48 -10.66
C ALA A 274 -5.83 -21.02 -11.02
N VAL A 275 -5.06 -21.38 -9.99
CA VAL A 275 -3.77 -22.08 -10.09
C VAL A 275 -3.98 -23.39 -10.86
N HIS A 276 -3.30 -23.57 -11.99
CA HIS A 276 -3.26 -24.85 -12.71
C HIS A 276 -2.27 -25.82 -12.03
N PRO A 277 -2.73 -26.97 -11.50
CA PRO A 277 -1.84 -27.95 -10.89
C PRO A 277 -1.28 -28.85 -11.99
N GLY A 278 -0.09 -28.53 -12.48
CA GLY A 278 0.51 -29.37 -13.51
C GLY A 278 1.86 -28.91 -14.00
N ARG A 279 2.90 -28.99 -13.15
CA ARG A 279 4.29 -29.19 -13.59
C ARG A 279 5.16 -29.71 -12.44
N ARG A 280 6.01 -30.68 -12.78
CA ARG A 280 6.96 -31.46 -11.95
C ARG A 280 7.91 -30.55 -11.14
N PRO A 281 8.53 -31.06 -10.04
CA PRO A 281 9.29 -30.24 -9.11
C PRO A 281 10.48 -29.61 -9.81
N LEU A 282 10.45 -28.28 -9.96
CA LEU A 282 11.56 -27.49 -10.44
C LEU A 282 12.54 -27.31 -9.28
N CYS A 283 13.84 -27.42 -9.58
CA CYS A 283 14.92 -27.01 -8.69
C CYS A 283 14.63 -25.64 -8.06
N ALA A 284 15.17 -25.42 -6.86
CA ALA A 284 15.04 -24.21 -6.04
C ALA A 284 15.42 -22.92 -6.78
N VAL A 285 14.51 -22.39 -7.60
CA VAL A 285 14.65 -21.09 -8.25
C VAL A 285 13.76 -20.12 -7.52
N THR A 286 14.37 -19.07 -6.96
CA THR A 286 13.65 -17.97 -6.34
C THR A 286 12.93 -17.18 -7.43
N ARG A 287 11.62 -17.09 -7.33
CA ARG A 287 10.76 -16.37 -8.28
C ARG A 287 9.79 -15.51 -7.51
N SER A 288 9.47 -14.35 -8.06
CA SER A 288 8.38 -13.53 -7.56
C SER A 288 7.66 -12.87 -8.74
N SER A 289 6.34 -12.97 -8.72
CA SER A 289 5.45 -12.31 -9.67
C SER A 289 4.44 -11.46 -8.90
N LEU A 290 4.16 -10.29 -9.44
CA LEU A 290 3.19 -9.34 -8.90
C LEU A 290 2.26 -8.89 -10.03
N HIS A 291 0.96 -8.83 -9.75
CA HIS A 291 -0.07 -8.36 -10.65
C HIS A 291 -0.72 -7.13 -10.03
N ILE A 292 -0.75 -6.01 -10.77
CA ILE A 292 -1.44 -4.79 -10.35
C ILE A 292 -2.92 -4.94 -10.67
N ASP A 293 -3.76 -5.05 -9.64
CA ASP A 293 -5.20 -5.22 -9.81
C ASP A 293 -5.87 -3.88 -10.13
N GLN A 294 -5.46 -2.80 -9.44
CA GLN A 294 -6.09 -1.50 -9.58
C GLN A 294 -5.13 -0.35 -9.22
N ILE A 295 -5.29 0.79 -9.91
CA ILE A 295 -4.71 2.07 -9.52
C ILE A 295 -5.86 3.06 -9.31
N ALA A 296 -5.90 3.73 -8.16
CA ALA A 296 -6.95 4.69 -7.82
C ALA A 296 -6.37 5.97 -7.23
N THR A 297 -7.06 7.10 -7.42
CA THR A 297 -6.71 8.36 -6.76
C THR A 297 -7.25 8.37 -5.33
N CYS A 298 -6.36 8.65 -4.38
CA CYS A 298 -6.74 8.99 -3.02
C CYS A 298 -7.10 10.48 -2.99
N ASP A 299 -6.10 11.32 -3.13
CA ASP A 299 -6.24 12.77 -3.17
C ASP A 299 -5.67 13.33 -4.50
N MET A 300 -5.33 14.62 -4.52
CA MET A 300 -4.79 15.27 -5.71
C MET A 300 -3.33 14.90 -6.02
N ASN A 301 -2.58 14.36 -5.06
CA ASN A 301 -1.15 14.09 -5.13
C ASN A 301 -0.79 12.64 -4.72
N SER A 302 -1.76 11.79 -4.40
CA SER A 302 -1.54 10.42 -3.95
C SER A 302 -2.33 9.39 -4.77
N LEU A 303 -1.66 8.30 -5.15
CA LEU A 303 -2.28 7.12 -5.76
C LEU A 303 -2.22 5.92 -4.82
N MET A 304 -3.29 5.13 -4.85
CA MET A 304 -3.37 3.81 -4.25
C MET A 304 -3.21 2.76 -5.34
N VAL A 305 -2.36 1.76 -5.11
CA VAL A 305 -2.08 0.70 -6.07
C VAL A 305 -2.30 -0.65 -5.41
N GLN A 306 -3.40 -1.31 -5.74
CA GLN A 306 -3.71 -2.66 -5.25
C GLN A 306 -3.00 -3.70 -6.11
N TYR A 307 -2.47 -4.73 -5.46
CA TYR A 307 -1.79 -5.83 -6.12
C TYR A 307 -1.95 -7.15 -5.40
N SER A 308 -1.69 -8.21 -6.15
CA SER A 308 -1.57 -9.58 -5.69
C SER A 308 -0.36 -10.24 -6.33
N GLY A 309 0.16 -11.31 -5.76
CA GLY A 309 1.41 -11.90 -6.23
C GLY A 309 1.73 -13.24 -5.59
N THR A 310 2.78 -13.85 -6.11
CA THR A 310 3.35 -15.09 -5.56
C THR A 310 4.86 -14.99 -5.49
N ALA A 311 5.45 -15.61 -4.47
CA ALA A 311 6.88 -15.73 -4.31
C ALA A 311 7.28 -17.15 -3.89
N THR A 312 8.45 -17.62 -4.32
CA THR A 312 9.01 -18.93 -3.94
C THR A 312 10.47 -18.77 -3.55
N GLY A 313 10.98 -19.65 -2.68
CA GLY A 313 12.40 -19.64 -2.31
C GLY A 313 12.77 -18.53 -1.33
N LEU A 314 11.83 -18.11 -0.47
CA LEU A 314 12.04 -17.00 0.46
C LEU A 314 12.94 -17.37 1.66
N GLY A 315 13.07 -18.66 1.99
CA GLY A 315 13.77 -19.11 3.19
C GLY A 315 15.20 -18.59 3.35
N GLU A 316 15.98 -18.50 2.26
CA GLU A 316 17.36 -17.99 2.32
C GLU A 316 17.43 -16.51 2.74
N TYR A 317 16.36 -15.73 2.53
CA TYR A 317 16.28 -14.31 2.90
C TYR A 317 15.90 -14.08 4.36
N HIS A 318 15.26 -15.06 4.99
CA HIS A 318 14.81 -15.01 6.39
C HIS A 318 15.72 -15.81 7.33
N SER A 319 16.96 -16.10 6.94
CA SER A 319 17.91 -16.93 7.71
C SER A 319 17.39 -18.35 8.02
N HIS A 320 16.53 -18.88 7.14
CA HIS A 320 15.97 -20.22 7.22
C HIS A 320 16.50 -21.10 6.08
N LYS A 321 16.32 -22.43 6.20
CA LYS A 321 16.59 -23.34 5.07
C LYS A 321 15.72 -22.94 3.87
N PRO A 322 16.16 -23.18 2.63
CA PRO A 322 15.36 -22.90 1.44
C PRO A 322 13.93 -23.41 1.61
N SER A 323 12.96 -22.50 1.52
CA SER A 323 11.56 -22.86 1.57
C SER A 323 11.08 -23.25 0.17
N HIS A 324 10.50 -24.44 0.06
CA HIS A 324 10.00 -24.97 -1.22
C HIS A 324 8.51 -24.69 -1.45
N HIS A 325 7.89 -23.86 -0.61
CA HIS A 325 6.47 -23.51 -0.76
C HIS A 325 6.30 -22.20 -1.54
N VAL A 326 5.16 -22.09 -2.21
CA VAL A 326 4.70 -20.87 -2.86
C VAL A 326 3.98 -20.04 -1.81
N SER A 327 4.46 -18.82 -1.58
CA SER A 327 3.82 -17.84 -0.72
C SER A 327 3.02 -16.88 -1.61
N ALA A 328 1.70 -16.94 -1.50
CA ALA A 328 0.83 -15.91 -2.06
C ALA A 328 0.87 -14.67 -1.16
N PHE A 329 0.85 -13.50 -1.78
CA PHE A 329 0.75 -12.23 -1.07
C PHE A 329 -0.12 -11.27 -1.85
N SER A 330 -0.69 -10.32 -1.15
CA SER A 330 -1.44 -9.22 -1.72
C SER A 330 -1.27 -8.00 -0.82
N GLY A 331 -1.64 -6.86 -1.35
CA GLY A 331 -1.33 -5.62 -0.69
C GLY A 331 -1.74 -4.41 -1.49
N ILE A 332 -1.43 -3.27 -0.91
CA ILE A 332 -1.68 -1.98 -1.51
C ILE A 332 -0.47 -1.08 -1.24
N ASN A 333 0.00 -0.41 -2.29
CA ASN A 333 0.97 0.65 -2.17
C ASN A 333 0.28 2.01 -2.15
N LEU A 334 0.66 2.86 -1.21
CA LEU A 334 0.35 4.28 -1.24
C LEU A 334 1.54 5.04 -1.84
N VAL A 335 1.33 5.66 -2.99
CA VAL A 335 2.36 6.41 -3.73
C VAL A 335 2.02 7.89 -3.68
N ARG A 336 2.86 8.68 -3.00
CA ARG A 336 2.72 10.14 -2.89
C ARG A 336 3.65 10.84 -3.85
N PHE A 337 3.15 11.92 -4.43
CA PHE A 337 3.89 12.78 -5.34
C PHE A 337 4.18 14.15 -4.72
N ASN A 338 5.21 14.81 -5.25
CA ASN A 338 5.47 16.22 -4.95
C ASN A 338 4.33 17.11 -5.46
N HIS A 339 4.35 18.39 -5.09
CA HIS A 339 3.25 19.32 -5.35
C HIS A 339 2.87 19.44 -6.84
N ASP A 340 3.86 19.39 -7.75
CA ASP A 340 3.64 19.47 -9.20
C ASP A 340 3.43 18.11 -9.87
N ARG A 341 3.43 17.02 -9.09
CA ARG A 341 3.23 15.63 -9.53
C ARG A 341 4.27 15.10 -10.50
N SER A 342 5.42 15.78 -10.60
CA SER A 342 6.50 15.37 -11.48
C SER A 342 7.33 14.22 -10.92
N LYS A 343 7.33 14.03 -9.59
CA LYS A 343 8.17 13.06 -8.87
C LYS A 343 7.41 12.35 -7.76
N ILE A 344 7.80 11.09 -7.53
CA ILE A 344 7.38 10.33 -6.35
C ILE A 344 8.24 10.74 -5.17
N VAL A 345 7.61 11.13 -4.06
CA VAL A 345 8.27 11.51 -2.80
C VAL A 345 8.17 10.42 -1.75
N GLU A 346 7.14 9.57 -1.81
CA GLU A 346 6.98 8.48 -0.84
C GLU A 346 6.26 7.28 -1.45
N ILE A 347 6.70 6.09 -1.08
CA ILE A 347 6.02 4.82 -1.34
C ILE A 347 5.89 4.09 -0.02
N GLN A 348 4.65 3.81 0.40
CA GLN A 348 4.36 2.95 1.54
C GLN A 348 3.75 1.64 1.03
N VAL A 349 4.40 0.53 1.35
CA VAL A 349 4.01 -0.82 0.95
C VAL A 349 3.28 -1.48 2.11
N TYR A 350 1.99 -1.75 1.93
CA TYR A 350 1.19 -2.57 2.83
C TYR A 350 0.97 -3.91 2.17
N ARG A 351 1.41 -5.01 2.79
CA ARG A 351 1.24 -6.35 2.22
C ARG A 351 1.00 -7.40 3.29
N SER A 352 0.28 -8.45 2.93
CA SER A 352 0.26 -9.65 3.74
C SER A 352 1.69 -10.17 3.96
N ALA A 353 1.96 -10.56 5.20
CA ALA A 353 3.24 -11.14 5.58
C ALA A 353 3.35 -12.55 5.01
N PHE A 354 4.52 -12.85 4.44
CA PHE A 354 4.91 -14.20 4.04
C PHE A 354 4.93 -15.13 5.26
N ALA A 355 4.93 -16.44 5.01
CA ALA A 355 5.06 -17.41 6.11
C ALA A 355 6.37 -17.19 6.88
N GLU A 356 7.45 -16.87 6.17
CA GLU A 356 8.76 -16.56 6.72
C GLU A 356 8.79 -15.23 7.47
N ASP A 357 8.12 -14.18 6.98
CA ASP A 357 7.98 -12.90 7.69
C ASP A 357 7.37 -13.10 9.09
N ARG A 358 6.35 -13.96 9.20
CA ARG A 358 5.67 -14.22 10.48
C ARG A 358 6.59 -14.89 11.49
N LEU A 359 7.45 -15.80 11.03
CA LEU A 359 8.46 -16.43 11.88
C LEU A 359 9.48 -15.39 12.36
N GLU A 360 9.97 -14.55 11.45
CA GLU A 360 10.98 -13.53 11.77
C GLU A 360 10.42 -12.43 12.70
N LEU A 361 9.19 -11.97 12.46
CA LEU A 361 8.50 -11.02 13.33
C LEU A 361 8.32 -11.59 14.75
N GLY A 362 7.91 -12.86 14.87
CA GLY A 362 7.80 -13.54 16.16
C GLY A 362 9.14 -13.67 16.90
N GLU A 363 10.22 -14.02 16.19
CA GLU A 363 11.57 -14.05 16.79
C GLU A 363 12.04 -12.67 17.24
N ARG A 364 11.76 -11.62 16.45
CA ARG A 364 12.13 -10.25 16.79
C ARG A 364 11.36 -9.73 18.02
N GLU A 365 10.09 -10.08 18.16
CA GLU A 365 9.31 -9.80 19.37
C GLU A 365 9.89 -10.46 20.62
N LEU A 366 10.33 -11.72 20.51
CA LEU A 366 10.91 -12.47 21.62
C LEU A 366 12.27 -11.92 22.07
N HIS A 367 13.10 -11.45 21.13
CA HIS A 367 14.49 -11.09 21.41
C HIS A 367 14.78 -9.58 21.52
N GLY A 368 13.84 -8.73 21.11
CA GLY A 368 14.05 -7.28 21.00
C GLY A 368 15.12 -6.91 19.96
N GLU A 369 15.31 -5.62 19.63
CA GLU A 369 16.21 -5.22 18.53
C GLU A 369 17.68 -5.55 18.78
N GLY A 370 18.17 -5.35 20.01
CA GLY A 370 19.55 -5.65 20.38
C GLY A 370 19.86 -7.15 20.29
N GLY A 371 18.95 -8.01 20.77
CA GLY A 371 19.10 -9.45 20.75
C GLY A 371 18.86 -10.07 19.36
N PHE A 372 17.91 -9.53 18.60
CA PHE A 372 17.60 -10.02 17.25
C PHE A 372 18.74 -9.76 16.27
N ARG A 373 19.37 -8.57 16.30
CA ARG A 373 20.54 -8.27 15.48
C ARG A 373 21.71 -9.21 15.79
N GLU A 374 21.95 -9.48 17.06
CA GLU A 374 22.99 -10.42 17.48
C GLU A 374 22.68 -11.86 17.04
N LEU A 375 21.42 -12.29 17.15
CA LEU A 375 20.95 -13.59 16.71
C LEU A 375 21.09 -13.78 15.19
N ARG A 376 20.80 -12.74 14.40
CA ARG A 376 21.02 -12.74 12.93
C ARG A 376 22.51 -12.83 12.59
N LEU A 377 23.37 -12.07 13.28
CA LEU A 377 24.82 -12.15 13.10
C LEU A 377 25.36 -13.55 13.44
N ARG A 378 24.87 -14.20 14.49
CA ARG A 378 25.26 -15.58 14.87
C ARG A 378 24.82 -16.64 13.86
N ARG A 379 23.79 -16.40 13.05
CA ARG A 379 23.33 -17.32 11.99
C ARG A 379 24.14 -17.19 10.69
N LEU A 380 24.92 -16.11 10.55
CA LEU A 380 25.74 -15.80 9.37
C LEU A 380 27.21 -16.20 9.52
N VAL A 381 27.60 -16.72 10.70
CA VAL A 381 28.93 -17.26 11.04
C VAL A 381 28.78 -18.76 11.28
#